data_AF-A0A520L7A1-F1
#
_entry.id   AF-A0A520L7A1-F1
#
_cell.length_a   1.000
_cell.length_b   1.000
_cell.length_c   1.000
_cell.angle_alpha   90.00
_cell.angle_beta   90.00
_cell.angle_gamma   90.00
#
_symmetry.space_group_name_H-M   'P 1'
#
loop_
_entity.id
_entity.type
_entity.pdbx_description
1 polymer ?
#
loop_
_entity_poly.entity_id
_entity_poly.type
_entity_poly.pdbx_seq_one_letter_code
_entity_poly.pdbx_strand_id
1 'polypeptide(L)'
;MRCWIISLPFFVVISCTSKDLTSPSSPSLPPPGGSPNIFKRYSIRDDAEMMGGWSRNFDMSGISFNEKMTLTLVTRRHVVMAYHYRRKPGAKAVFHNRAGEKVERTLVSVTRVVGDVAVGLLDSDVPLDLKVYSLPRPRENFSHLKGVTAAVTDQNRRIFFHEIDRVSPTSIAFRHPKLGKHGWGKNLVKGDSGNPSFLISGEELVLIETHTSGGGGSGPFYGSPLIQKKLSAAISNLAPGYQLRLKSL
;
A
#
# COMPACT_ATOMS: atom_id res chain seq x y z
N MET A 1 1.34 73.95 22.62
CA MET A 1 1.65 72.88 21.64
C MET A 1 1.62 71.56 22.38
N ARG A 2 0.57 70.75 22.20
CA ARG A 2 0.39 69.47 22.90
C ARG A 2 0.96 68.35 22.05
N CYS A 3 2.00 67.69 22.53
CA CYS A 3 2.63 66.55 21.89
C CYS A 3 1.90 65.27 22.32
N TRP A 4 1.43 64.48 21.35
CA TRP A 4 0.77 63.20 21.58
C TRP A 4 1.81 62.09 21.54
N ILE A 5 1.88 61.27 22.60
CA ILE A 5 2.65 60.02 22.61
C ILE A 5 1.69 58.90 22.22
N ILE A 6 1.89 58.32 21.04
CA ILE A 6 1.16 57.13 20.58
C ILE A 6 1.91 55.91 21.12
N SER A 7 1.31 55.21 22.08
CA SER A 7 1.79 53.90 22.56
C SER A 7 1.31 52.81 21.60
N LEU A 8 2.24 52.18 20.88
CA LEU A 8 1.98 50.95 20.12
C LEU A 8 2.13 49.73 21.05
N PRO A 9 1.20 48.75 21.04
CA PRO A 9 1.35 47.53 21.80
C PRO A 9 2.35 46.60 21.11
N PHE A 10 3.37 46.17 21.86
CA PHE A 10 4.27 45.08 21.49
C PHE A 10 3.48 43.78 21.44
N PHE A 11 3.19 43.27 20.24
CA PHE A 11 2.78 41.89 20.05
C PHE A 11 3.99 40.98 20.23
N VAL A 12 4.06 40.28 21.36
CA VAL A 12 4.98 39.16 21.56
C VAL A 12 4.43 37.97 20.79
N VAL A 13 5.03 37.66 19.65
CA VAL A 13 4.78 36.40 18.92
C VAL A 13 5.54 35.30 19.66
N ILE A 14 4.82 34.53 20.48
CA ILE A 14 5.35 33.28 21.06
C ILE A 14 5.42 32.28 19.91
N SER A 15 6.62 32.14 19.33
CA SER A 15 6.93 31.05 18.40
C SER A 15 6.97 29.75 19.20
N CYS A 16 5.84 29.04 19.24
CA CYS A 16 5.83 27.64 19.62
C CYS A 16 6.64 26.88 18.58
N THR A 17 7.85 26.47 18.95
CA THR A 17 8.66 25.50 18.22
C THR A 17 7.87 24.20 18.13
N SER A 18 7.10 24.05 17.05
CA SER A 18 6.59 22.76 16.64
C SER A 18 7.79 21.87 16.41
N LYS A 19 7.82 20.73 17.11
CA LYS A 19 8.77 19.65 16.84
C LYS A 19 8.68 19.37 15.33
N ASP A 20 9.82 19.50 14.65
CA ASP A 20 9.99 19.17 13.25
C ASP A 20 9.33 17.83 12.95
N LEU A 21 8.18 17.88 12.27
CA LEU A 21 7.66 16.75 11.51
C LEU A 21 8.61 16.63 10.32
N THR A 22 9.68 15.86 10.50
CA THR A 22 10.58 15.48 9.41
C THR A 22 9.76 15.08 8.19
N SER A 23 9.83 15.91 7.15
CA SER A 23 9.40 15.58 5.79
C SER A 23 9.93 14.19 5.44
N PRO A 24 9.07 13.22 5.08
CA PRO A 24 9.55 11.91 4.67
C PRO A 24 10.22 12.04 3.30
N SER A 25 11.55 11.99 3.30
CA SER A 25 12.40 11.92 2.10
C SER A 25 11.91 10.82 1.15
N SER A 26 12.11 11.03 -0.17
CA SER A 26 11.95 10.03 -1.22
C SER A 26 12.34 8.61 -0.74
N PRO A 27 11.55 7.57 -1.03
CA PRO A 27 11.76 6.22 -0.52
C PRO A 27 13.17 5.73 -0.83
N SER A 28 14.00 5.75 0.20
CA SER A 28 15.36 5.24 0.16
C SER A 28 15.30 3.73 0.06
N LEU A 29 16.05 3.18 -0.90
CA LEU A 29 16.35 1.75 -0.96
C LEU A 29 16.92 1.29 0.39
N PRO A 30 16.73 0.02 0.78
CA PRO A 30 17.07 -0.42 2.12
C PRO A 30 18.57 -0.31 2.34
N PRO A 31 19.00 0.26 3.48
CA PRO A 31 20.41 0.30 3.82
C PRO A 31 20.93 -1.12 4.02
N PRO A 32 22.25 -1.36 3.81
CA PRO A 32 22.87 -2.63 4.16
C PRO A 32 22.52 -3.05 5.59
N GLY A 33 21.97 -4.26 5.77
CA GLY A 33 21.57 -4.79 7.08
C GLY A 33 20.28 -4.20 7.68
N GLY A 34 19.60 -3.26 7.00
CA GLY A 34 18.36 -2.68 7.50
C GLY A 34 17.22 -3.69 7.54
N SER A 35 16.54 -3.86 8.68
CA SER A 35 15.42 -4.80 8.83
C SER A 35 14.29 -4.54 7.81
N PRO A 36 13.71 -5.59 7.20
CA PRO A 36 12.62 -5.49 6.23
C PRO A 36 11.25 -5.43 6.89
N ASN A 37 11.18 -5.63 8.21
CA ASN A 37 9.93 -5.69 8.94
C ASN A 37 9.21 -4.33 8.89
N ILE A 38 7.89 -4.39 8.74
CA ILE A 38 6.99 -3.23 8.82
C ILE A 38 6.73 -2.86 10.28
N PHE A 39 6.67 -3.87 11.15
CA PHE A 39 6.39 -3.73 12.57
C PHE A 39 7.59 -4.16 13.40
N LYS A 40 7.91 -3.40 14.44
CA LYS A 40 8.77 -3.87 15.53
C LYS A 40 8.02 -4.85 16.42
N ARG A 41 6.75 -4.58 16.71
CA ARG A 41 5.81 -5.51 17.36
C ARG A 41 4.44 -5.39 16.71
N TYR A 42 3.88 -6.52 16.28
CA TYR A 42 2.55 -6.58 15.68
C TYR A 42 1.53 -7.15 16.67
N SER A 43 0.32 -6.58 16.74
CA SER A 43 -0.82 -7.15 17.49
C SER A 43 -2.06 -7.16 16.61
N ILE A 44 -2.85 -8.23 16.67
CA ILE A 44 -4.18 -8.29 16.04
C ILE A 44 -5.23 -7.66 16.94
N ARG A 45 -4.99 -7.67 18.26
CA ARG A 45 -5.96 -7.25 19.28
C ARG A 45 -5.81 -5.78 19.65
N ASP A 46 -4.57 -5.30 19.65
CA ASP A 46 -4.16 -4.00 20.17
C ASP A 46 -3.38 -3.21 19.11
N ASP A 47 -2.92 -2.04 19.52
CA ASP A 47 -2.00 -1.22 18.73
C ASP A 47 -0.67 -1.94 18.48
N ALA A 48 -0.06 -1.64 17.34
CA ALA A 48 1.22 -2.15 16.92
C ALA A 48 2.33 -1.14 17.20
N GLU A 49 3.55 -1.63 17.42
CA GLU A 49 4.73 -0.79 17.41
C GLU A 49 5.33 -0.84 16.00
N MET A 50 5.27 0.29 15.29
CA MET A 50 5.80 0.39 13.94
C MET A 50 7.33 0.29 13.93
N MET A 51 7.90 -0.30 12.89
CA MET A 51 9.35 -0.32 12.71
C MET A 51 9.86 1.10 12.47
N GLY A 52 11.01 1.45 13.06
CA GLY A 52 11.74 2.69 12.76
C GLY A 52 12.61 2.56 11.50
N GLY A 53 13.27 3.65 11.10
CA GLY A 53 14.23 3.63 9.99
C GLY A 53 13.57 3.52 8.61
N TRP A 54 14.27 2.91 7.66
CA TRP A 54 13.96 3.00 6.23
C TRP A 54 12.59 2.40 5.84
N SER A 55 12.16 1.29 6.45
CA SER A 55 10.90 0.64 6.08
C SER A 55 9.69 1.51 6.44
N ARG A 56 9.86 2.46 7.37
CA ARG A 56 8.83 3.45 7.77
C ARG A 56 8.55 4.51 6.69
N ASN A 57 9.44 4.64 5.71
CA ASN A 57 9.23 5.50 4.54
C ASN A 57 8.14 4.94 3.62
N PHE A 58 7.78 3.65 3.79
CA PHE A 58 6.72 3.00 3.05
C PHE A 58 5.46 2.96 3.91
N ASP A 59 4.43 3.71 3.51
CA ASP A 59 3.16 3.70 4.21
C ASP A 59 2.36 2.41 3.89
N MET A 60 2.51 1.41 4.75
CA MET A 60 1.85 0.11 4.67
C MET A 60 0.53 0.03 5.45
N SER A 61 0.02 1.17 5.94
CA SER A 61 -1.20 1.22 6.76
C SER A 61 -2.45 0.76 6.03
N GLY A 62 -2.45 0.80 4.70
CA GLY A 62 -3.57 0.35 3.88
C GLY A 62 -3.64 -1.16 3.68
N ILE A 63 -2.76 -1.93 4.34
CA ILE A 63 -2.64 -3.37 4.19
C ILE A 63 -3.03 -4.06 5.49
N SER A 64 -3.94 -5.03 5.40
CA SER A 64 -4.40 -5.81 6.53
C SER A 64 -3.63 -7.12 6.65
N PHE A 65 -2.72 -7.18 7.62
CA PHE A 65 -1.79 -8.30 7.83
C PHE A 65 -2.20 -9.28 8.96
N ASN A 66 -3.43 -9.21 9.47
CA ASN A 66 -3.87 -10.08 10.57
C ASN A 66 -4.01 -11.55 10.16
N GLU A 67 -4.13 -11.83 8.86
CA GLU A 67 -4.11 -13.17 8.29
C GLU A 67 -3.21 -13.20 7.06
N LYS A 68 -2.73 -14.38 6.70
CA LYS A 68 -1.90 -14.58 5.48
C LYS A 68 -2.62 -14.16 4.20
N MET A 69 -3.95 -14.30 4.17
CA MET A 69 -4.81 -13.86 3.07
C MET A 69 -4.93 -12.34 3.09
N THR A 70 -3.89 -11.63 2.72
CA THR A 70 -3.78 -10.16 2.88
C THR A 70 -4.88 -9.41 2.14
N LEU A 71 -5.33 -8.30 2.72
CA LEU A 71 -6.29 -7.36 2.10
C LEU A 71 -5.61 -6.00 1.91
N THR A 72 -5.81 -5.36 0.75
CA THR A 72 -5.17 -4.07 0.42
C THR A 72 -6.20 -3.03 0.01
N LEU A 73 -6.23 -1.86 0.66
CA LEU A 73 -7.20 -0.79 0.39
C LEU A 73 -6.99 -0.14 -0.98
N VAL A 74 -8.08 -0.07 -1.76
CA VAL A 74 -8.15 0.66 -3.05
C VAL A 74 -9.21 1.77 -3.04
N THR A 75 -10.11 1.75 -2.07
CA THR A 75 -10.94 2.89 -1.65
C THR A 75 -11.04 2.87 -0.12
N ARG A 76 -11.74 3.83 0.50
CA ARG A 76 -11.99 3.82 1.95
C ARG A 76 -12.84 2.64 2.44
N ARG A 77 -13.58 1.99 1.53
CA ARG A 77 -14.51 0.89 1.85
C ARG A 77 -14.22 -0.41 1.13
N HIS A 78 -13.24 -0.42 0.22
CA HIS A 78 -12.96 -1.58 -0.63
C HIS A 78 -11.51 -2.01 -0.52
N VAL A 79 -11.33 -3.32 -0.39
CA VAL A 79 -10.04 -3.99 -0.41
C VAL A 79 -9.92 -4.92 -1.60
N VAL A 80 -8.73 -5.03 -2.19
CA VAL A 80 -8.41 -6.07 -3.17
C VAL A 80 -7.59 -7.18 -2.52
N MET A 81 -7.68 -8.38 -3.10
CA MET A 81 -6.96 -9.57 -2.70
C MET A 81 -6.86 -10.56 -3.87
N ALA A 82 -6.02 -11.58 -3.74
CA ALA A 82 -6.00 -12.69 -4.70
C ALA A 82 -7.29 -13.52 -4.56
N TYR A 83 -7.97 -13.82 -5.68
CA TYR A 83 -9.23 -14.57 -5.64
C TYR A 83 -9.06 -16.01 -5.14
N HIS A 84 -7.99 -16.70 -5.55
CA HIS A 84 -7.70 -18.07 -5.11
C HIS A 84 -7.35 -18.17 -3.62
N TYR A 85 -6.98 -17.03 -3.00
CA TYR A 85 -6.55 -16.94 -1.61
C TYR A 85 -7.30 -15.84 -0.85
N ARG A 86 -8.60 -15.72 -1.16
CA ARG A 86 -9.48 -14.68 -0.62
C ARG A 86 -10.00 -15.01 0.78
N ARG A 87 -10.23 -13.98 1.59
CA ARG A 87 -11.05 -14.10 2.80
C ARG A 87 -12.53 -14.23 2.44
N LYS A 88 -13.33 -14.76 3.38
CA LYS A 88 -14.79 -14.87 3.25
C LYS A 88 -15.48 -13.70 3.95
N PRO A 89 -16.73 -13.36 3.57
CA PRO A 89 -17.56 -12.46 4.37
C PRO A 89 -17.62 -12.90 5.85
N GLY A 90 -17.65 -11.94 6.76
CA GLY A 90 -17.52 -12.12 8.20
C GLY A 90 -16.07 -12.06 8.71
N ALA A 91 -15.06 -12.19 7.84
CA ALA A 91 -13.66 -12.07 8.24
C ALA A 91 -13.31 -10.64 8.69
N LYS A 92 -12.39 -10.53 9.65
CA LYS A 92 -11.89 -9.24 10.14
C LYS A 92 -10.75 -8.73 9.26
N ALA A 93 -10.79 -7.44 8.95
CA ALA A 93 -9.69 -6.69 8.38
C ALA A 93 -9.12 -5.79 9.48
N VAL A 94 -7.93 -6.12 9.98
CA VAL A 94 -7.22 -5.28 10.97
C VAL A 94 -6.09 -4.55 10.26
N PHE A 95 -6.12 -3.23 10.33
CA PHE A 95 -5.11 -2.30 9.85
C PHE A 95 -4.44 -1.62 11.03
N HIS A 96 -3.26 -1.05 10.79
CA HIS A 96 -2.57 -0.20 11.75
C HIS A 96 -2.11 1.06 11.03
N ASN A 97 -2.45 2.22 11.55
CA ASN A 97 -2.05 3.49 10.94
C ASN A 97 -0.54 3.75 11.15
N ARG A 98 -0.05 4.92 10.69
CA ARG A 98 1.38 5.26 10.84
C ARG A 98 1.81 5.43 12.30
N ALA A 99 0.89 5.76 13.21
CA ALA A 99 1.17 5.80 14.65
C ALA A 99 1.16 4.40 15.29
N GLY A 100 0.67 3.39 14.57
CA GLY A 100 0.51 2.03 15.05
C GLY A 100 -0.87 1.76 15.65
N GLU A 101 -1.78 2.73 15.60
CA GLU A 101 -3.13 2.61 16.16
C GLU A 101 -3.96 1.63 15.34
N LYS A 102 -4.65 0.71 16.03
CA LYS A 102 -5.44 -0.34 15.41
C LYS A 102 -6.75 0.21 14.82
N VAL A 103 -7.04 -0.18 13.58
CA VAL A 103 -8.34 0.01 12.94
C VAL A 103 -8.89 -1.33 12.48
N GLU A 104 -10.07 -1.70 12.97
CA GLU A 104 -10.75 -2.94 12.59
C GLU A 104 -11.99 -2.68 11.75
N ARG A 105 -12.17 -3.47 10.70
CA ARG A 105 -13.40 -3.54 9.88
C ARG A 105 -13.80 -4.99 9.67
N THR A 106 -15.05 -5.20 9.29
CA THR A 106 -15.56 -6.53 8.91
C THR A 106 -15.80 -6.58 7.41
N LEU A 107 -15.36 -7.65 6.78
CA LEU A 107 -15.63 -7.91 5.37
C LEU A 107 -17.10 -8.34 5.21
N VAL A 108 -17.94 -7.53 4.58
CA VAL A 108 -19.38 -7.82 4.44
C VAL A 108 -19.71 -8.58 3.16
N SER A 109 -18.92 -8.40 2.11
CA SER A 109 -19.11 -9.07 0.83
C SER A 109 -17.78 -9.20 0.10
N VAL A 110 -17.66 -10.22 -0.76
CA VAL A 110 -16.50 -10.46 -1.62
C VAL A 110 -16.97 -10.92 -2.99
N THR A 111 -16.49 -10.25 -4.03
CA THR A 111 -16.84 -10.53 -5.42
C THR A 111 -15.59 -10.81 -6.24
N ARG A 112 -15.65 -11.83 -7.11
CA ARG A 112 -14.62 -12.06 -8.12
C ARG A 112 -14.68 -10.96 -9.17
N VAL A 113 -13.53 -10.41 -9.55
CA VAL A 113 -13.44 -9.36 -10.57
C VAL A 113 -13.13 -9.97 -11.94
N VAL A 114 -11.88 -10.40 -12.13
CA VAL A 114 -11.40 -11.08 -13.34
C VAL A 114 -10.06 -11.74 -13.02
N GLY A 115 -9.73 -12.85 -13.70
CA GLY A 115 -8.50 -13.60 -13.40
C GLY A 115 -8.45 -14.01 -11.93
N ASP A 116 -7.32 -13.71 -11.28
CA ASP A 116 -7.08 -13.95 -9.86
C ASP A 116 -7.30 -12.71 -8.99
N VAL A 117 -8.22 -11.82 -9.37
CA VAL A 117 -8.57 -10.63 -8.58
C VAL A 117 -9.92 -10.80 -7.90
N ALA A 118 -9.97 -10.51 -6.60
CA ALA A 118 -11.19 -10.30 -5.85
C ALA A 118 -11.22 -8.91 -5.23
N VAL A 119 -12.42 -8.37 -5.05
CA VAL A 119 -12.67 -7.15 -4.28
C VAL A 119 -13.63 -7.49 -3.15
N GLY A 120 -13.36 -6.96 -1.96
CA GLY A 120 -14.23 -7.08 -0.81
C GLY A 120 -14.72 -5.72 -0.32
N LEU A 121 -15.95 -5.69 0.19
CA LEU A 121 -16.59 -4.54 0.81
C LEU A 121 -16.41 -4.61 2.32
N LEU A 122 -16.01 -3.49 2.93
CA LEU A 122 -15.95 -3.32 4.37
C LEU A 122 -17.29 -2.79 4.92
N ASP A 123 -17.62 -3.17 6.15
CA ASP A 123 -18.81 -2.72 6.88
C ASP A 123 -18.93 -1.20 6.97
N SER A 124 -17.81 -0.49 7.08
CA SER A 124 -17.74 0.97 7.13
C SER A 124 -16.44 1.50 6.52
N ASP A 125 -16.43 2.80 6.21
CA ASP A 125 -15.21 3.48 5.76
C ASP A 125 -14.11 3.40 6.80
N VAL A 126 -12.89 3.19 6.35
CA VAL A 126 -11.68 3.36 7.15
C VAL A 126 -11.36 4.84 7.39
N PRO A 127 -10.76 5.22 8.54
CA PRO A 127 -10.42 6.62 8.81
C PRO A 127 -9.39 7.19 7.82
N LEU A 128 -9.28 8.52 7.77
CA LEU A 128 -8.53 9.24 6.72
C LEU A 128 -7.00 9.04 6.76
N ASP A 129 -6.48 8.65 7.91
CA ASP A 129 -5.07 8.41 8.20
C ASP A 129 -4.54 7.06 7.68
N LEU A 130 -5.43 6.15 7.26
CA LEU A 130 -5.03 4.94 6.54
C LEU A 130 -4.77 5.22 5.06
N LYS A 131 -3.75 4.57 4.50
CA LYS A 131 -3.42 4.71 3.09
C LYS A 131 -4.45 4.01 2.21
N VAL A 132 -4.97 4.76 1.24
CA VAL A 132 -5.66 4.20 0.07
C VAL A 132 -4.69 4.26 -1.11
N TYR A 133 -4.31 3.10 -1.65
CA TYR A 133 -3.32 3.01 -2.72
C TYR A 133 -3.93 3.38 -4.07
N SER A 134 -3.19 4.15 -4.86
CA SER A 134 -3.53 4.36 -6.25
C SER A 134 -3.14 3.16 -7.09
N LEU A 135 -3.81 2.98 -8.23
CA LEU A 135 -3.45 2.03 -9.27
C LEU A 135 -2.78 2.78 -10.42
N PRO A 136 -1.99 2.12 -11.29
CA PRO A 136 -1.48 2.76 -12.49
C PRO A 136 -2.64 3.25 -13.35
N ARG A 137 -2.53 4.43 -13.98
CA ARG A 137 -3.51 4.85 -14.99
C ARG A 137 -3.47 3.83 -16.14
N PRO A 138 -4.62 3.32 -16.61
CA PRO A 138 -4.63 2.22 -17.58
C PRO A 138 -4.09 2.69 -18.93
N ARG A 139 -3.26 1.86 -19.55
CA ARG A 139 -2.65 2.07 -20.88
C ARG A 139 -2.45 0.71 -21.56
N GLU A 140 -2.31 0.70 -22.88
CA GLU A 140 -2.08 -0.54 -23.63
C GLU A 140 -0.63 -1.07 -23.50
N ASN A 141 0.34 -0.18 -23.29
CA ASN A 141 1.76 -0.54 -23.26
C ASN A 141 2.47 -0.05 -22.00
N PHE A 142 3.09 -1.00 -21.30
CA PHE A 142 3.90 -0.79 -20.10
C PHE A 142 5.30 -1.42 -20.22
N SER A 143 5.81 -1.61 -21.44
CA SER A 143 7.14 -2.19 -21.68
C SER A 143 8.27 -1.41 -20.99
N HIS A 144 8.10 -0.10 -20.82
CA HIS A 144 9.01 0.79 -20.10
C HIS A 144 9.19 0.42 -18.62
N LEU A 145 8.27 -0.35 -18.02
CA LEU A 145 8.40 -0.81 -16.64
C LEU A 145 9.40 -1.97 -16.49
N LYS A 146 9.81 -2.62 -17.58
CA LYS A 146 10.75 -3.74 -17.51
C LYS A 146 12.10 -3.27 -16.93
N GLY A 147 12.56 -3.95 -15.89
CA GLY A 147 13.79 -3.62 -15.15
C GLY A 147 13.59 -2.60 -14.03
N VAL A 148 12.40 -2.00 -13.89
CA VAL A 148 12.10 -1.09 -12.79
C VAL A 148 11.95 -1.88 -11.48
N THR A 149 12.46 -1.31 -10.39
CA THR A 149 12.34 -1.85 -9.04
C THR A 149 10.89 -1.72 -8.52
N ALA A 150 10.35 -2.81 -7.99
CA ALA A 150 9.09 -2.84 -7.28
C ALA A 150 9.31 -3.21 -5.81
N ALA A 151 8.56 -2.57 -4.91
CA ALA A 151 8.45 -3.00 -3.53
C ALA A 151 7.48 -4.19 -3.45
N VAL A 152 7.89 -5.25 -2.78
CA VAL A 152 7.18 -6.53 -2.69
C VAL A 152 6.94 -6.84 -1.22
N THR A 153 5.78 -7.38 -0.86
CA THR A 153 5.47 -7.73 0.54
C THR A 153 5.22 -9.22 0.73
N ASP A 154 5.23 -9.70 1.97
CA ASP A 154 5.05 -11.12 2.26
C ASP A 154 4.18 -11.41 3.49
N GLN A 155 3.86 -12.69 3.68
CA GLN A 155 3.03 -13.16 4.79
C GLN A 155 3.62 -12.90 6.19
N ASN A 156 4.89 -12.50 6.27
CA ASN A 156 5.59 -12.20 7.51
C ASN A 156 5.66 -10.69 7.81
N ARG A 157 4.90 -9.85 7.08
CA ARG A 157 4.82 -8.39 7.27
C ARG A 157 6.15 -7.69 7.00
N ARG A 158 6.77 -8.03 5.86
CA ARG A 158 8.07 -7.51 5.44
C ARG A 158 8.00 -6.87 4.06
N ILE A 159 8.96 -6.00 3.77
CA ILE A 159 9.15 -5.34 2.48
C ILE A 159 10.45 -5.82 1.86
N PHE A 160 10.37 -6.22 0.60
CA PHE A 160 11.43 -6.69 -0.28
C PHE A 160 11.46 -5.87 -1.56
N PHE A 161 12.51 -6.04 -2.37
CA PHE A 161 12.63 -5.33 -3.65
C PHE A 161 13.02 -6.29 -4.76
N HIS A 162 12.15 -6.38 -5.76
CA HIS A 162 12.35 -7.17 -6.98
C HIS A 162 12.40 -6.26 -8.20
N GLU A 163 12.89 -6.78 -9.33
CA GLU A 163 12.81 -6.11 -10.62
C GLU A 163 11.63 -6.65 -11.42
N ILE A 164 10.92 -5.78 -12.13
CA ILE A 164 9.90 -6.19 -13.09
C ILE A 164 10.59 -6.90 -14.27
N ASP A 165 10.30 -8.17 -14.48
CA ASP A 165 10.89 -8.98 -15.55
C ASP A 165 10.04 -8.93 -16.83
N ARG A 166 8.72 -9.04 -16.65
CA ARG A 166 7.75 -9.09 -17.75
C ARG A 166 6.49 -8.32 -17.37
N VAL A 167 5.95 -7.59 -18.35
CA VAL A 167 4.63 -6.96 -18.28
C VAL A 167 3.85 -7.37 -19.51
N SER A 168 2.62 -7.85 -19.29
CA SER A 168 1.65 -8.18 -20.33
C SER A 168 0.38 -7.34 -20.15
N PRO A 169 -0.59 -7.40 -21.07
CA PRO A 169 -1.83 -6.65 -20.94
C PRO A 169 -2.64 -6.95 -19.66
N THR A 170 -2.43 -8.10 -19.02
CA THR A 170 -3.22 -8.53 -17.84
C THR A 170 -2.37 -9.01 -16.66
N SER A 171 -1.07 -9.17 -16.82
CA SER A 171 -0.18 -9.72 -15.78
C SER A 171 1.15 -9.01 -15.71
N ILE A 172 1.75 -9.05 -14.53
CA ILE A 172 3.11 -8.58 -14.30
C ILE A 172 3.87 -9.67 -13.52
N ALA A 173 5.15 -9.84 -13.84
CA ALA A 173 6.01 -10.83 -13.20
C ALA A 173 7.36 -10.21 -12.86
N PHE A 174 7.94 -10.68 -11.77
CA PHE A 174 9.19 -10.16 -11.24
C PHE A 174 10.31 -11.21 -11.31
N ARG A 175 11.53 -10.72 -11.19
CA ARG A 175 12.73 -11.50 -10.94
C ARG A 175 13.49 -10.89 -9.78
N HIS A 176 14.37 -11.68 -9.16
CA HIS A 176 15.31 -11.14 -8.20
C HIS A 176 16.22 -10.09 -8.86
N PRO A 177 16.62 -9.05 -8.13
CA PRO A 177 17.55 -8.06 -8.64
C PRO A 177 18.86 -8.74 -9.07
N LYS A 178 19.40 -8.34 -10.23
CA LYS A 178 20.54 -9.04 -10.87
C LYS A 178 21.84 -9.02 -10.06
N LEU A 179 21.94 -8.15 -9.08
CA LEU A 179 23.09 -7.99 -8.19
C LEU A 179 22.54 -7.71 -6.79
N GLY A 180 23.22 -8.22 -5.75
CA GLY A 180 22.91 -7.97 -4.33
C GLY A 180 23.07 -6.51 -3.89
N LYS A 181 22.77 -5.55 -4.77
CA LYS A 181 22.83 -4.11 -4.55
C LYS A 181 22.09 -3.72 -3.27
N HIS A 182 21.01 -4.42 -2.93
CA HIS A 182 20.20 -4.16 -1.74
C HIS A 182 19.65 -5.50 -1.24
N GLY A 183 20.15 -5.98 -0.09
CA GLY A 183 20.04 -7.36 0.41
C GLY A 183 18.64 -7.91 0.74
N TRP A 184 17.59 -7.61 -0.03
CA TRP A 184 16.21 -8.02 0.24
C TRP A 184 15.46 -8.45 -1.02
N GLY A 185 16.08 -9.29 -1.85
CA GLY A 185 15.32 -10.17 -2.75
C GLY A 185 14.83 -11.39 -1.97
N LYS A 186 13.61 -11.87 -2.24
CA LYS A 186 13.05 -13.06 -1.58
C LYS A 186 12.43 -14.00 -2.61
N ASN A 187 12.58 -15.32 -2.40
CA ASN A 187 11.70 -16.27 -3.05
C ASN A 187 10.32 -16.25 -2.38
N LEU A 188 9.30 -15.78 -3.09
CA LEU A 188 7.92 -15.86 -2.63
C LEU A 188 7.48 -17.32 -2.55
N VAL A 189 6.82 -17.66 -1.46
CA VAL A 189 6.43 -19.04 -1.11
C VAL A 189 4.94 -19.14 -0.85
N LYS A 190 4.44 -20.37 -0.67
CA LYS A 190 3.06 -20.61 -0.27
C LYS A 190 2.69 -19.77 0.97
N GLY A 191 1.56 -19.08 0.89
CA GLY A 191 1.08 -18.15 1.90
C GLY A 191 1.39 -16.68 1.61
N ASP A 192 2.30 -16.38 0.68
CA ASP A 192 2.53 -15.00 0.23
C ASP A 192 1.45 -14.52 -0.77
N SER A 193 0.61 -15.41 -1.30
CA SER A 193 -0.51 -15.08 -2.17
C SER A 193 -1.38 -13.94 -1.60
N GLY A 194 -1.82 -13.04 -2.48
CA GLY A 194 -2.64 -11.89 -2.08
C GLY A 194 -1.88 -10.71 -1.48
N ASN A 195 -0.62 -10.88 -1.07
CA ASN A 195 0.21 -9.75 -0.65
C ASN A 195 0.47 -8.82 -1.85
N PRO A 196 0.48 -7.49 -1.63
CA PRO A 196 0.64 -6.54 -2.71
C PRO A 196 2.11 -6.30 -3.09
N SER A 197 2.30 -5.93 -4.36
CA SER A 197 3.50 -5.21 -4.82
C SER A 197 3.17 -3.80 -5.29
N PHE A 198 4.17 -2.93 -5.20
CA PHE A 198 4.05 -1.52 -5.52
C PHE A 198 5.17 -1.05 -6.44
N LEU A 199 4.82 -0.16 -7.37
CA LEU A 199 5.79 0.76 -7.93
C LEU A 199 6.00 1.94 -6.98
N ILE A 200 7.22 2.42 -6.98
CA ILE A 200 7.64 3.56 -6.18
C ILE A 200 7.73 4.76 -7.12
N SER A 201 6.76 5.67 -7.03
CA SER A 201 6.67 6.85 -7.91
C SER A 201 6.68 8.13 -7.08
N GLY A 202 7.88 8.71 -6.94
CA GLY A 202 8.15 9.75 -5.95
C GLY A 202 7.93 9.19 -4.54
N GLU A 203 7.13 9.89 -3.74
CA GLU A 203 6.76 9.50 -2.37
C GLU A 203 5.54 8.57 -2.31
N GLU A 204 4.95 8.19 -3.45
CA GLU A 204 3.76 7.34 -3.45
C GLU A 204 4.04 5.91 -3.89
N LEU A 205 3.44 4.98 -3.14
CA LEU A 205 3.28 3.59 -3.53
C LEU A 205 2.05 3.45 -4.43
N VAL A 206 2.28 2.92 -5.64
CA VAL A 206 1.24 2.61 -6.63
C VAL A 206 1.08 1.11 -6.69
N LEU A 207 -0.10 0.59 -6.32
CA LEU A 207 -0.40 -0.83 -6.26
C LEU A 207 -0.44 -1.43 -7.67
N ILE A 208 0.47 -2.36 -7.97
CA ILE A 208 0.60 -2.93 -9.33
C ILE A 208 0.04 -4.34 -9.45
N GLU A 209 0.07 -5.15 -8.40
CA GLU A 209 -0.51 -6.51 -8.40
C GLU A 209 -0.73 -7.02 -6.97
N THR A 210 -1.47 -8.12 -6.86
CA THR A 210 -1.49 -9.00 -5.68
C THR A 210 -1.03 -10.39 -6.07
N HIS A 211 -0.15 -10.98 -5.25
CA HIS A 211 0.58 -12.18 -5.62
C HIS A 211 -0.32 -13.37 -5.94
N THR A 212 -0.07 -14.00 -7.10
CA THR A 212 -0.66 -15.28 -7.51
C THR A 212 0.32 -16.43 -7.37
N SER A 213 1.59 -16.23 -7.77
CA SER A 213 2.59 -17.30 -7.84
C SER A 213 3.87 -17.01 -7.06
N GLY A 214 4.65 -18.06 -6.78
CA GLY A 214 5.91 -18.00 -6.01
C GLY A 214 7.14 -17.61 -6.83
N GLY A 215 8.32 -17.90 -6.30
CA GLY A 215 9.60 -17.55 -6.94
C GLY A 215 9.87 -16.05 -6.88
N GLY A 216 10.10 -15.40 -8.02
CA GLY A 216 10.19 -13.93 -8.09
C GLY A 216 8.85 -13.24 -7.82
N GLY A 217 7.73 -13.94 -7.99
CA GLY A 217 6.38 -13.40 -7.87
C GLY A 217 5.77 -12.99 -9.20
N SER A 218 4.46 -13.15 -9.29
CA SER A 218 3.65 -12.60 -10.38
C SER A 218 2.19 -12.54 -9.97
N GLY A 219 1.42 -11.68 -10.65
CA GLY A 219 0.00 -11.53 -10.40
C GLY A 219 -0.72 -10.75 -11.49
N PRO A 220 -2.04 -10.57 -11.36
CA PRO A 220 -2.83 -9.72 -12.24
C PRO A 220 -2.34 -8.27 -12.16
N PHE A 221 -2.09 -7.65 -13.31
CA PHE A 221 -1.54 -6.30 -13.35
C PHE A 221 -2.65 -5.24 -13.29
N TYR A 222 -2.67 -4.47 -12.22
CA TYR A 222 -3.70 -3.44 -12.01
C TYR A 222 -3.60 -2.24 -12.96
N GLY A 223 -2.54 -2.10 -13.76
CA GLY A 223 -2.51 -1.15 -14.88
C GLY A 223 -3.30 -1.60 -16.11
N SER A 224 -3.84 -2.83 -16.11
CA SER A 224 -4.64 -3.36 -17.22
C SER A 224 -5.99 -2.62 -17.36
N PRO A 225 -6.32 -2.09 -18.56
CA PRO A 225 -7.63 -1.51 -18.82
C PRO A 225 -8.80 -2.47 -18.55
N LEU A 226 -8.63 -3.75 -18.90
CA LEU A 226 -9.64 -4.79 -18.67
C LEU A 226 -9.90 -5.00 -17.18
N ILE A 227 -8.83 -5.16 -16.39
CA ILE A 227 -8.95 -5.41 -14.94
C ILE A 227 -9.58 -4.20 -14.27
N GLN A 228 -9.14 -2.98 -14.59
CA GLN A 228 -9.71 -1.78 -13.98
C GLN A 228 -11.17 -1.56 -14.33
N LYS A 229 -11.57 -1.77 -15.58
CA LYS A 229 -12.99 -1.66 -15.98
C LYS A 229 -13.86 -2.59 -15.13
N LYS A 230 -13.43 -3.85 -14.95
CA LYS A 230 -14.16 -4.84 -14.13
C LYS A 230 -14.10 -4.51 -12.64
N LEU A 231 -12.97 -4.02 -12.14
CA LEU A 231 -12.79 -3.64 -10.73
C LEU A 231 -13.67 -2.45 -10.37
N SER A 232 -13.67 -1.39 -11.18
CA SER A 232 -14.52 -0.22 -10.99
C SER A 232 -16.00 -0.59 -11.00
N ALA A 233 -16.43 -1.46 -11.93
CA ALA A 233 -17.80 -1.94 -11.95
C ALA A 233 -18.16 -2.73 -10.68
N ALA A 234 -17.27 -3.61 -10.21
CA ALA A 234 -17.48 -4.35 -8.98
C ALA A 234 -17.54 -3.45 -7.74
N ILE A 235 -16.71 -2.41 -7.67
CA ILE A 235 -16.75 -1.38 -6.61
C ILE A 235 -18.09 -0.65 -6.63
N SER A 236 -18.52 -0.14 -7.78
CA SER A 236 -19.81 0.57 -7.90
C SER A 236 -21.00 -0.31 -7.52
N ASN A 237 -20.96 -1.60 -7.85
CA ASN A 237 -22.01 -2.55 -7.52
C ASN A 237 -22.04 -2.92 -6.02
N LEU A 238 -20.87 -2.98 -5.37
CA LEU A 238 -20.78 -3.29 -3.94
C LEU A 238 -21.18 -2.09 -3.08
N ALA A 239 -20.64 -0.92 -3.37
CA ALA A 239 -21.04 0.34 -2.76
C ALA A 239 -20.79 1.51 -3.73
N PRO A 240 -21.84 2.18 -4.25
CA PRO A 240 -21.67 3.30 -5.16
C PRO A 240 -21.06 4.52 -4.46
N GLY A 241 -20.52 5.46 -5.25
CA GLY A 241 -19.92 6.71 -4.73
C GLY A 241 -18.41 6.64 -4.49
N TYR A 242 -17.78 5.48 -4.63
CA TYR A 242 -16.33 5.33 -4.55
C TYR A 242 -15.68 5.23 -5.93
N GLN A 243 -14.48 5.79 -6.06
CA GLN A 243 -13.69 5.73 -7.29
C GLN A 243 -12.26 5.31 -6.97
N LEU A 244 -11.66 4.59 -7.91
CA LEU A 244 -10.24 4.23 -7.84
C LEU A 244 -9.39 5.47 -8.02
N ARG A 245 -8.36 5.62 -7.18
CA ARG A 245 -7.32 6.63 -7.39
C ARG A 245 -6.34 6.11 -8.44
N LEU A 246 -6.08 6.90 -9.48
CA LEU A 246 -5.17 6.52 -10.57
C LEU A 246 -3.94 7.41 -10.60
N LYS A 247 -2.77 6.81 -10.85
CA LYS A 247 -1.50 7.52 -10.98
C LYS A 247 -0.86 7.26 -12.33
N SER A 248 -0.47 8.33 -13.03
CA SER A 248 0.42 8.19 -14.18
C SER A 248 1.77 7.66 -13.70
N LEU A 249 2.21 6.56 -14.29
CA LEU A 249 3.57 6.05 -14.20
C LEU A 249 4.42 6.62 -15.32
#